data_AF-A0ABD6BCS2-F1
#
_entry.id   AF-A0ABD6BCS2-F1
#
_cell.length_a   1.000
_cell.length_b   1.000
_cell.length_c   1.000
_cell.angle_alpha   90.00
_cell.angle_beta   90.00
_cell.angle_gamma   90.00
#
_symmetry.space_group_name_H-M   'P 1'
#
loop_
_entity.id
_entity.type
_entity.pdbx_description
1 polymer ?
#
loop_
_entity_poly.entity_id
_entity_poly.type
_entity_poly.pdbx_seq_one_letter_code
_entity_poly.pdbx_strand_id
1 'polypeptide(L)'
;MRAISEMLEPAEQPRKNGAVEFDDPTTRGYEWTKRSKEIKKRDNKVCQRCGDHNGNYEYHPLVMETHHIVSGKYLPKADARVDLNLVTVCGTCHSHLERAPVEQQFKEIGRDNALTILRTLKEQEYSLHFLCRNLDLSDEQIQTIVPQLEQMNCITSRGSARYRATCPATSKSAAERARVQWHLEQERRQQLETALEKFRRQVTCDLDELEYALELGDVERFELTLERIRDALRIIPSQQ
;
A
#
# COMPACT_ATOMS: atom_id res chain seq x y z
N MET A 1 22.53 16.11 36.99
CA MET A 1 21.16 15.70 36.60
C MET A 1 21.08 15.80 35.09
N ARG A 2 20.72 14.70 34.41
CA ARG A 2 20.92 14.49 32.96
C ARG A 2 19.90 15.27 32.12
N ALA A 3 20.41 15.81 31.02
CA ALA A 3 19.67 16.43 29.93
C ALA A 3 18.77 15.41 29.23
N ILE A 4 17.53 15.82 28.96
CA ILE A 4 16.60 15.11 28.08
C ILE A 4 16.97 15.52 26.65
N SER A 5 17.82 14.71 26.04
CA SER A 5 18.26 14.83 24.65
C SER A 5 17.19 14.22 23.74
N GLU A 6 16.70 15.04 22.81
CA GLU A 6 16.28 14.71 21.44
C GLU A 6 15.88 13.25 21.16
N MET A 7 14.56 13.01 21.10
CA MET A 7 13.98 12.00 20.22
C MET A 7 13.10 12.71 19.18
N LEU A 8 13.78 13.43 18.26
CA LEU A 8 13.18 13.84 17.00
C LEU A 8 13.05 12.59 16.12
N GLU A 9 11.83 12.06 16.04
CA GLU A 9 11.48 11.08 15.03
C GLU A 9 11.67 11.68 13.63
N PRO A 10 12.25 10.94 12.67
CA PRO A 10 12.41 11.47 11.32
C PRO A 10 11.04 11.66 10.67
N ALA A 11 10.76 12.91 10.30
CA ALA A 11 9.58 13.33 9.57
C ALA A 11 9.36 12.45 8.33
N GLU A 12 8.19 11.82 8.24
CA GLU A 12 7.74 11.17 7.00
C GLU A 12 7.60 12.22 5.90
N GLN A 13 8.42 12.05 4.85
CA GLN A 13 8.42 12.93 3.70
C GLN A 13 7.07 12.89 2.96
N PRO A 14 6.62 14.02 2.38
CA PRO A 14 5.36 14.11 1.67
C PRO A 14 5.36 13.19 0.44
N ARG A 15 4.39 12.27 0.37
CA ARG A 15 4.21 11.40 -0.78
C ARG A 15 3.79 12.23 -2.00
N LYS A 16 4.76 12.46 -2.90
CA LYS A 16 4.54 13.06 -4.22
C LYS A 16 3.32 12.44 -4.91
N ASN A 17 2.68 13.27 -5.73
CA ASN A 17 1.65 12.96 -6.74
C ASN A 17 2.15 11.90 -7.77
N GLY A 18 2.69 10.78 -7.30
CA GLY A 18 3.35 9.77 -8.11
C GLY A 18 2.31 8.79 -8.63
N ALA A 19 2.39 8.50 -9.92
CA ALA A 19 1.75 7.32 -10.50
C ALA A 19 1.97 6.12 -9.58
N VAL A 20 0.90 5.33 -9.37
CA VAL A 20 0.99 4.13 -8.52
C VAL A 20 2.06 3.22 -9.08
N GLU A 21 3.15 3.09 -8.33
CA GLU A 21 4.29 2.32 -8.75
C GLU A 21 4.01 0.84 -8.44
N PHE A 22 3.99 0.02 -9.49
CA PHE A 22 3.85 -1.43 -9.38
C PHE A 22 5.18 -2.07 -8.99
N ASP A 23 5.13 -3.26 -8.39
CA ASP A 23 6.35 -4.00 -8.04
C ASP A 23 6.91 -4.75 -9.26
N ASP A 24 7.45 -3.98 -10.21
CA ASP A 24 8.16 -4.50 -11.39
C ASP A 24 9.53 -5.05 -10.98
N PRO A 25 9.85 -6.33 -11.31
CA PRO A 25 11.15 -6.93 -11.02
C PRO A 25 12.36 -6.10 -11.51
N THR A 26 12.21 -5.36 -12.61
CA THR A 26 13.29 -4.57 -13.23
C THR A 26 13.61 -3.27 -12.50
N THR A 27 12.69 -2.78 -11.66
CA THR A 27 12.83 -1.51 -10.92
C THR A 27 12.95 -1.71 -9.39
N ARG A 28 13.13 -2.97 -8.95
CA ARG A 28 13.30 -3.30 -7.54
C ARG A 28 14.62 -2.74 -7.00
N GLY A 29 14.50 -1.75 -6.13
CA GLY A 29 15.63 -1.12 -5.43
C GLY A 29 15.90 -1.68 -4.03
N TYR A 30 16.57 -0.85 -3.22
CA TYR A 30 16.99 -1.17 -1.85
C TYR A 30 15.85 -1.69 -0.95
N GLU A 31 14.67 -1.07 -1.01
CA GLU A 31 13.50 -1.46 -0.21
C GLU A 31 13.05 -2.91 -0.48
N TRP A 32 13.13 -3.37 -1.73
CA TRP A 32 12.84 -4.77 -2.04
C TRP A 32 13.89 -5.70 -1.43
N THR A 33 15.17 -5.35 -1.55
CA THR A 33 16.26 -6.15 -0.97
C THR A 33 16.12 -6.27 0.55
N LYS A 34 15.76 -5.18 1.23
CA LYS A 34 15.48 -5.17 2.67
C LYS A 34 14.31 -6.10 3.00
N ARG A 35 13.17 -5.92 2.33
CA ARG A 35 11.98 -6.76 2.54
C ARG A 35 12.23 -8.23 2.26
N SER A 36 12.92 -8.56 1.17
CA SER A 36 13.29 -9.92 0.81
C SER A 36 14.17 -10.58 1.88
N LYS A 37 15.11 -9.83 2.50
CA LYS A 37 15.90 -10.33 3.63
C LYS A 37 15.04 -10.58 4.86
N GLU A 38 14.08 -9.72 5.16
CA GLU A 38 13.15 -9.91 6.29
C GLU A 38 12.29 -11.16 6.11
N ILE A 39 11.74 -11.38 4.92
CA ILE A 39 10.95 -12.58 4.61
C ILE A 39 11.81 -13.85 4.72
N LYS A 40 13.03 -13.83 4.17
CA LYS A 40 13.98 -14.93 4.32
C LYS A 40 14.34 -15.20 5.77
N LYS A 41 14.46 -14.17 6.61
CA LYS A 41 14.71 -14.31 8.04
C LYS A 41 13.49 -14.90 8.77
N ARG A 42 12.28 -14.41 8.48
CA ARG A 42 11.00 -14.92 9.01
C ARG A 42 10.85 -16.42 8.76
N ASP A 43 11.16 -16.84 7.54
CA ASP A 43 11.02 -18.23 7.08
C ASP A 43 12.26 -19.09 7.44
N ASN A 44 13.17 -18.57 8.27
CA ASN A 44 14.42 -19.21 8.69
C ASN A 44 15.28 -19.74 7.52
N LYS A 45 15.24 -19.06 6.36
CA LYS A 45 15.88 -19.46 5.10
C LYS A 45 15.52 -20.88 4.64
N VAL A 46 14.35 -21.38 5.03
CA VAL A 46 13.83 -22.69 4.63
C VAL A 46 12.82 -22.52 3.51
N CYS A 47 12.90 -23.37 2.49
CA CYS A 47 11.94 -23.41 1.41
C CYS A 47 10.57 -23.81 1.96
N GLN A 48 9.60 -22.91 1.91
CA GLN A 48 8.26 -23.15 2.46
C GLN A 48 7.43 -24.17 1.64
N ARG A 49 7.93 -24.60 0.48
CA ARG A 49 7.32 -25.66 -0.33
C ARG A 49 7.91 -27.04 -0.06
N CYS A 50 9.23 -27.19 -0.14
CA CYS A 50 9.89 -28.51 -0.03
C CYS A 50 10.59 -28.77 1.32
N GLY A 51 10.63 -27.78 2.22
CA GLY A 51 11.31 -27.89 3.51
C GLY A 51 12.84 -27.87 3.44
N ASP A 52 13.41 -27.72 2.24
CA ASP A 52 14.86 -27.70 2.06
C ASP A 52 15.45 -26.37 2.53
N HIS A 53 16.54 -26.44 3.29
CA HIS A 53 17.24 -25.31 3.89
C HIS A 53 18.72 -25.25 3.52
N ASN A 54 19.26 -26.27 2.83
CA ASN A 54 20.67 -26.30 2.43
C ASN A 54 21.01 -27.22 1.26
N GLY A 55 20.02 -27.80 0.57
CA GLY A 55 20.23 -28.55 -0.65
C GLY A 55 21.13 -29.77 -0.55
N ASN A 56 21.49 -30.31 0.61
CA ASN A 56 22.44 -31.43 0.69
C ASN A 56 23.79 -31.19 -0.04
N TYR A 57 24.13 -29.95 -0.41
CA TYR A 57 25.33 -29.62 -1.17
C TYR A 57 26.29 -28.88 -0.24
N GLU A 58 27.23 -29.63 0.34
CA GLU A 58 28.28 -29.14 1.23
C GLU A 58 29.09 -27.97 0.63
N TYR A 59 29.08 -27.82 -0.71
CA TYR A 59 29.85 -26.81 -1.45
C TYR A 59 29.00 -25.83 -2.29
N HIS A 60 27.69 -26.05 -2.45
CA HIS A 60 26.82 -25.22 -3.27
C HIS A 60 25.44 -25.03 -2.60
N PRO A 61 25.35 -24.17 -1.57
CA PRO A 61 24.08 -23.95 -0.89
C PRO A 61 23.02 -23.48 -1.88
N LEU A 62 21.80 -24.01 -1.76
CA LEU A 62 20.69 -23.59 -2.59
C LEU A 62 20.47 -22.07 -2.48
N VAL A 63 20.31 -21.43 -3.62
CA VAL A 63 19.91 -20.02 -3.65
C VAL A 63 18.45 -19.92 -3.20
N MET A 64 18.26 -19.22 -2.07
CA MET A 64 16.94 -18.94 -1.51
C MET A 64 16.42 -17.60 -2.01
N GLU A 65 15.24 -17.64 -2.61
CA GLU A 65 14.57 -16.53 -3.27
C GLU A 65 13.28 -16.18 -2.53
N THR A 66 12.87 -14.91 -2.63
CA THR A 66 11.56 -14.47 -2.15
C THR A 66 10.59 -14.50 -3.33
N HIS A 67 9.60 -15.37 -3.23
CA HIS A 67 8.56 -15.57 -4.22
C HIS A 67 7.32 -14.75 -3.89
N HIS A 68 6.70 -14.20 -4.94
CA HIS A 68 5.40 -13.54 -4.87
C HIS A 68 4.29 -14.52 -5.26
N ILE A 69 3.28 -14.71 -4.41
CA ILE A 69 2.13 -15.56 -4.75
C ILE A 69 1.31 -14.93 -5.88
N VAL A 70 1.00 -13.64 -5.74
CA VAL A 70 0.46 -12.77 -6.78
C VAL A 70 1.59 -11.87 -7.28
N SER A 71 1.89 -11.98 -8.57
CA SER A 71 2.99 -11.24 -9.20
C SER A 71 2.88 -9.74 -8.96
N GLY A 72 3.99 -9.13 -8.52
CA GLY A 72 4.11 -7.71 -8.25
C GLY A 72 3.77 -6.79 -9.44
N LYS A 73 3.89 -7.27 -10.68
CA LYS A 73 3.43 -6.52 -11.87
C LYS A 73 1.93 -6.22 -11.90
N TYR A 74 1.15 -6.93 -11.07
CA TYR A 74 -0.28 -6.71 -10.92
C TYR A 74 -0.64 -5.91 -9.67
N LEU A 75 0.31 -5.63 -8.77
CA LEU A 75 0.01 -5.03 -7.47
C LEU A 75 0.87 -3.77 -7.25
N PRO A 76 0.30 -2.70 -6.66
CA PRO A 76 1.10 -1.60 -6.13
C PRO A 76 2.20 -2.13 -5.21
N LYS A 77 3.36 -1.45 -5.15
CA LYS A 77 4.51 -1.90 -4.33
C LYS A 77 4.15 -2.23 -2.88
N ALA A 78 3.27 -1.44 -2.25
CA ALA A 78 2.83 -1.68 -0.88
C ALA A 78 2.07 -3.00 -0.75
N ASP A 79 1.12 -3.25 -1.66
CA ASP A 79 0.25 -4.42 -1.65
C ASP A 79 0.98 -5.69 -2.09
N ALA A 80 1.90 -5.57 -3.06
CA ALA A 80 2.72 -6.67 -3.53
C ALA A 80 3.60 -7.27 -2.42
N ARG A 81 3.95 -6.46 -1.41
CA ARG A 81 4.99 -6.80 -0.41
C ARG A 81 4.43 -7.19 0.97
N VAL A 82 3.13 -7.41 1.07
CA VAL A 82 2.47 -7.91 2.29
C VAL A 82 2.94 -9.33 2.63
N ASP A 83 2.91 -9.71 3.91
CA ASP A 83 3.47 -10.99 4.38
C ASP A 83 2.81 -12.21 3.71
N LEU A 84 1.49 -12.14 3.50
CA LEU A 84 0.72 -13.19 2.84
C LEU A 84 1.05 -13.31 1.35
N ASN A 85 1.63 -12.31 0.70
CA ASN A 85 2.03 -12.41 -0.69
C ASN A 85 3.46 -12.92 -0.87
N LEU A 86 4.28 -12.88 0.19
CA LEU A 86 5.70 -13.20 0.10
C LEU A 86 6.07 -14.48 0.86
N VAL A 87 6.90 -15.31 0.22
CA VAL A 87 7.36 -16.58 0.79
C VAL A 87 8.79 -16.90 0.35
N THR A 88 9.56 -17.56 1.20
CA THR A 88 10.92 -18.01 0.89
C THR A 88 10.90 -19.39 0.25
N VAL A 89 11.53 -19.55 -0.92
CA VAL A 89 11.60 -20.81 -1.67
C VAL A 89 12.97 -20.98 -2.33
N CYS A 90 13.38 -22.21 -2.63
CA CYS A 90 14.57 -22.46 -3.45
C CYS A 90 14.29 -22.16 -4.93
N GLY A 91 15.33 -21.92 -5.73
CA GLY A 91 15.18 -21.58 -7.17
C GLY A 91 14.35 -22.58 -7.99
N THR A 92 14.47 -23.88 -7.71
CA THR A 92 13.62 -24.92 -8.35
C THR A 92 12.14 -24.74 -8.01
N CYS A 93 11.83 -24.51 -6.74
CA CYS A 93 10.44 -24.29 -6.30
C CYS A 93 9.91 -22.93 -6.75
N HIS A 94 10.76 -21.89 -6.84
CA HIS A 94 10.40 -20.59 -7.39
C HIS A 94 9.90 -20.74 -8.84
N SER A 95 10.68 -21.42 -9.68
CA SER A 95 10.37 -21.64 -11.09
C SER A 95 9.09 -22.47 -11.28
N HIS A 96 8.84 -23.43 -10.39
CA HIS A 96 7.61 -24.23 -10.35
C HIS A 96 6.39 -23.38 -9.99
N LEU A 97 6.50 -22.57 -8.93
CA LEU A 97 5.38 -21.78 -8.41
C LEU A 97 5.01 -20.58 -9.29
N GLU A 98 5.97 -19.99 -10.01
CA GLU A 98 5.74 -18.80 -10.87
C GLU A 98 4.63 -19.02 -11.92
N ARG A 99 4.44 -20.28 -12.36
CA ARG A 99 3.44 -20.65 -13.37
C ARG A 99 2.14 -21.17 -12.78
N ALA A 100 2.09 -21.39 -11.46
CA ALA A 100 0.95 -22.01 -10.80
C ALA A 100 -0.14 -20.97 -10.47
N PRO A 101 -1.43 -21.34 -10.56
CA PRO A 101 -2.52 -20.50 -10.06
C PRO A 101 -2.37 -20.22 -8.55
N VAL A 102 -2.85 -19.06 -8.09
CA VAL A 102 -2.76 -18.62 -6.69
C VAL A 102 -3.26 -19.68 -5.69
N GLU A 103 -4.40 -20.33 -5.96
CA GLU A 103 -4.94 -21.40 -5.11
C GLU A 103 -3.96 -22.58 -4.98
N GLN A 104 -3.31 -22.96 -6.08
CA GLN A 104 -2.33 -24.05 -6.10
C GLN A 104 -1.07 -23.63 -5.33
N GLN A 105 -0.61 -22.39 -5.49
CA GLN A 105 0.52 -21.88 -4.74
C GLN A 105 0.25 -21.89 -3.23
N PHE A 106 -0.90 -21.41 -2.76
CA PHE A 106 -1.27 -21.46 -1.34
C PHE A 106 -1.30 -22.89 -0.81
N LYS A 107 -1.86 -23.83 -1.58
CA LYS A 107 -1.87 -25.25 -1.22
C LYS A 107 -0.46 -25.82 -1.08
N GLU A 108 0.42 -25.55 -2.04
CA GLU A 108 1.76 -26.15 -2.08
C GLU A 108 2.72 -25.58 -1.04
N ILE A 109 2.47 -24.37 -0.51
CA ILE A 109 3.29 -23.75 0.54
C ILE A 109 2.66 -23.84 1.94
N GLY A 110 1.59 -24.64 2.11
CA GLY A 110 0.94 -24.86 3.41
C GLY A 110 0.22 -23.65 3.99
N ARG A 111 -0.35 -22.78 3.15
CA ARG A 111 -1.17 -21.63 3.58
C ARG A 111 -2.66 -21.96 3.52
N ASP A 112 -3.03 -23.04 4.20
CA ASP A 112 -4.38 -23.61 4.15
C ASP A 112 -5.47 -22.63 4.61
N ASN A 113 -5.18 -21.79 5.60
CA ASN A 113 -6.14 -20.78 6.10
C ASN A 113 -6.57 -19.81 4.99
N ALA A 114 -5.61 -19.28 4.22
CA ALA A 114 -5.89 -18.38 3.11
C ALA A 114 -6.61 -19.11 1.97
N LEU A 115 -6.23 -20.36 1.70
CA LEU A 115 -6.90 -21.20 0.72
C LEU A 115 -8.36 -21.50 1.09
N THR A 116 -8.64 -21.80 2.35
CA THR A 116 -9.98 -22.05 2.89
C THR A 116 -10.87 -20.82 2.73
N ILE A 117 -10.37 -19.63 3.09
CA ILE A 117 -11.10 -18.37 2.89
C ILE A 117 -11.39 -18.15 1.41
N LEU A 118 -10.40 -18.30 0.53
CA LEU A 118 -10.58 -18.07 -0.91
C LEU A 118 -11.59 -19.03 -1.54
N ARG A 119 -11.52 -20.32 -1.22
CA ARG A 119 -12.49 -21.31 -1.71
C ARG A 119 -13.90 -20.99 -1.27
N THR A 120 -14.07 -20.59 0.00
CA THR A 120 -15.37 -20.20 0.54
C THR A 120 -15.95 -19.00 -0.23
N LEU A 121 -15.12 -17.98 -0.50
CA LEU A 121 -15.53 -16.76 -1.20
C LEU A 121 -15.65 -16.91 -2.73
N LYS A 122 -15.26 -18.05 -3.29
CA LYS A 122 -15.40 -18.37 -4.72
C LYS A 122 -16.83 -18.72 -5.08
N GLU A 123 -17.51 -19.42 -4.18
CA GLU A 123 -18.88 -19.89 -4.37
C GLU A 123 -19.90 -18.76 -4.18
N GLN A 124 -19.73 -17.93 -3.15
CA GLN A 124 -20.70 -16.89 -2.80
C GLN A 124 -20.04 -15.71 -2.05
N GLU A 125 -20.74 -14.57 -2.03
CA GLU A 125 -20.32 -13.39 -1.28
C GLU A 125 -20.70 -13.49 0.21
N TYR A 126 -19.71 -13.36 1.10
CA TYR A 126 -19.91 -13.48 2.56
C TYR A 126 -19.35 -12.28 3.32
N SER A 127 -19.96 -11.95 4.46
CA SER A 127 -19.43 -10.92 5.36
C SER A 127 -18.27 -11.46 6.20
N LEU A 128 -17.44 -10.56 6.73
CA LEU A 128 -16.37 -10.95 7.66
C LEU A 128 -16.91 -11.74 8.86
N HIS A 129 -18.04 -11.30 9.42
CA HIS A 129 -18.72 -11.98 10.52
C HIS A 129 -19.12 -13.42 10.17
N PHE A 130 -19.60 -13.66 8.94
CA PHE A 130 -19.91 -15.01 8.49
C PHE A 130 -18.65 -15.88 8.44
N LEU A 131 -17.55 -15.36 7.90
CA LEU A 131 -16.28 -16.10 7.83
C LEU A 131 -15.80 -16.48 9.24
N CYS A 132 -15.82 -15.54 10.19
CA CYS A 132 -15.47 -15.76 11.60
C CYS A 132 -16.28 -16.89 12.26
N ARG A 133 -17.58 -16.97 11.97
CA ARG A 133 -18.46 -17.96 12.60
C ARG A 133 -18.45 -19.34 11.96
N ASN A 134 -18.13 -19.44 10.66
CA ASN A 134 -18.39 -20.65 9.88
C ASN A 134 -17.13 -21.33 9.37
N LEU A 135 -15.96 -20.70 9.50
CA LEU A 135 -14.68 -21.33 9.18
C LEU A 135 -14.02 -21.86 10.44
N ASP A 136 -13.32 -22.98 10.31
CA ASP A 136 -12.47 -23.54 11.37
C ASP A 136 -11.13 -22.78 11.46
N LEU A 137 -11.24 -21.48 11.73
CA LEU A 137 -10.15 -20.52 11.85
C LEU A 137 -10.45 -19.57 13.00
N SER A 138 -9.42 -19.06 13.68
CA SER A 138 -9.65 -18.05 14.72
C SER A 138 -10.06 -16.71 14.10
N ASP A 139 -10.82 -15.91 14.85
CA ASP A 139 -11.19 -14.56 14.46
C ASP A 139 -9.95 -13.71 14.11
N GLU A 140 -8.87 -13.87 14.87
CA GLU A 140 -7.59 -13.19 14.64
C GLU A 140 -6.95 -13.61 13.30
N GLN A 141 -6.96 -14.91 12.97
CA GLN A 141 -6.46 -15.40 11.68
C GLN A 141 -7.25 -14.79 10.52
N ILE A 142 -8.58 -14.76 10.62
CA ILE A 142 -9.44 -14.20 9.58
C ILE A 142 -9.23 -12.70 9.44
N GLN A 143 -9.21 -11.96 10.55
CA GLN A 143 -8.97 -10.52 10.57
C GLN A 143 -7.58 -10.14 10.03
N THR A 144 -6.60 -11.04 10.15
CA THR A 144 -5.24 -10.84 9.61
C THR A 144 -5.15 -11.18 8.12
N ILE A 145 -5.81 -12.26 7.68
CA ILE A 145 -5.68 -12.81 6.32
C ILE A 145 -6.57 -12.06 5.31
N VAL A 146 -7.81 -11.71 5.68
CA VAL A 146 -8.77 -11.09 4.77
C VAL A 146 -8.25 -9.76 4.19
N PRO A 147 -7.74 -8.80 4.99
CA PRO A 147 -7.18 -7.56 4.45
C PRO A 147 -6.01 -7.80 3.50
N GLN A 148 -5.14 -8.78 3.80
CA GLN A 148 -4.01 -9.10 2.93
C GLN A 148 -4.47 -9.75 1.62
N LEU A 149 -5.49 -10.62 1.64
CA LEU A 149 -6.09 -11.16 0.41
C LEU A 149 -6.73 -10.07 -0.45
N GLU A 150 -7.30 -9.04 0.18
CA GLU A 150 -7.87 -7.87 -0.52
C GLU A 150 -6.75 -7.04 -1.17
N GLN A 151 -5.67 -6.74 -0.43
CA GLN A 151 -4.47 -6.08 -0.98
C GLN A 151 -3.87 -6.88 -2.14
N MET A 152 -3.85 -8.21 -2.05
CA MET A 152 -3.38 -9.10 -3.10
C MET A 152 -4.35 -9.19 -4.31
N ASN A 153 -5.48 -8.48 -4.29
CA ASN A 153 -6.58 -8.58 -5.27
C ASN A 153 -7.10 -10.01 -5.47
N CYS A 154 -6.94 -10.86 -4.47
CA CYS A 154 -7.50 -12.21 -4.45
C CYS A 154 -8.98 -12.20 -4.02
N ILE A 155 -9.40 -11.14 -3.33
CA ILE A 155 -10.80 -10.87 -3.00
C ILE A 155 -11.12 -9.39 -3.23
N THR A 156 -12.40 -9.06 -3.34
CA THR A 156 -12.90 -7.68 -3.40
C THR A 156 -14.05 -7.49 -2.43
N SER A 157 -14.10 -6.35 -1.73
CA SER A 157 -15.25 -5.94 -0.94
C SER A 157 -16.32 -5.26 -1.81
N ARG A 158 -17.59 -5.61 -1.61
CA ARG A 158 -18.75 -5.09 -2.37
C ARG A 158 -19.82 -4.51 -1.46
N GLY A 159 -19.60 -3.30 -0.97
CA GLY A 159 -20.52 -2.65 -0.02
C GLY A 159 -20.72 -3.47 1.27
N SER A 160 -21.17 -2.83 2.36
CA SER A 160 -21.52 -3.53 3.62
C SER A 160 -20.51 -4.57 4.16
N ALA A 161 -19.22 -4.45 3.82
CA ALA A 161 -18.16 -5.41 4.18
C ALA A 161 -18.44 -6.88 3.75
N ARG A 162 -19.05 -7.10 2.59
CA ARG A 162 -19.16 -8.44 1.96
C ARG A 162 -18.03 -8.65 0.98
N TYR A 163 -17.41 -9.83 1.01
CA TYR A 163 -16.26 -10.17 0.19
C TYR A 163 -16.61 -11.21 -0.87
N ARG A 164 -15.90 -11.19 -1.99
CA ARG A 164 -15.95 -12.22 -3.05
C ARG A 164 -14.56 -12.50 -3.57
N ALA A 165 -14.25 -13.75 -3.91
CA ALA A 165 -12.99 -14.10 -4.56
C ALA A 165 -12.91 -13.51 -5.98
N THR A 166 -11.72 -13.05 -6.34
CA THR A 166 -11.39 -12.47 -7.64
C THR A 166 -10.10 -13.08 -8.17
N CYS A 167 -9.98 -13.23 -9.48
CA CYS A 167 -8.72 -13.64 -10.08
C CYS A 167 -7.82 -12.40 -10.27
N PRO A 168 -6.67 -12.31 -9.56
CA PRO A 168 -5.82 -11.13 -9.61
C PRO A 168 -5.24 -10.88 -11.01
N ALA A 169 -5.14 -11.93 -11.85
CA ALA A 169 -4.61 -11.88 -13.21
C ALA A 169 -5.64 -11.52 -14.31
N THR A 170 -6.90 -11.26 -13.98
CA THR A 170 -7.93 -10.94 -15.01
C THR A 170 -7.97 -9.46 -15.39
N SER A 171 -8.32 -9.15 -16.64
CA SER A 171 -8.48 -7.78 -17.17
C SER A 171 -9.42 -6.90 -16.33
N LYS A 172 -10.37 -7.51 -15.62
CA LYS A 172 -11.28 -6.83 -14.70
C LYS A 172 -10.55 -6.25 -13.49
N SER A 173 -9.57 -6.95 -12.89
CA SER A 173 -8.76 -6.40 -11.78
C SER A 173 -7.89 -5.22 -12.24
N ALA A 174 -7.38 -5.27 -13.48
CA ALA A 174 -6.64 -4.16 -14.08
C ALA A 174 -7.53 -2.94 -14.39
N ALA A 175 -8.74 -3.18 -14.91
CA ALA A 175 -9.71 -2.12 -15.20
C ALA A 175 -10.29 -1.49 -13.92
N GLU A 176 -10.58 -2.28 -12.89
CA GLU A 176 -11.01 -1.79 -11.58
C GLU A 176 -9.90 -0.93 -10.95
N ARG A 177 -8.62 -1.36 -11.04
CA ARG A 177 -7.48 -0.55 -10.61
C ARG A 177 -7.37 0.79 -11.34
N ALA A 178 -7.51 0.78 -12.67
CA ALA A 178 -7.49 2.00 -13.46
C ALA A 178 -8.62 2.96 -13.05
N ARG A 179 -9.82 2.43 -12.74
CA ARG A 179 -10.95 3.24 -12.25
C ARG A 179 -10.71 3.81 -10.86
N VAL A 180 -10.26 3.00 -9.91
CA VAL A 180 -9.99 3.46 -8.53
C VAL A 180 -8.90 4.52 -8.54
N GLN A 181 -7.82 4.31 -9.29
CA GLN A 181 -6.76 5.31 -9.44
C GLN A 181 -7.27 6.60 -10.06
N TRP A 182 -8.08 6.50 -11.12
CA TRP A 182 -8.69 7.66 -11.75
C TRP A 182 -9.58 8.44 -10.77
N HIS A 183 -10.42 7.76 -9.98
CA HIS A 183 -11.29 8.41 -8.99
C HIS A 183 -10.49 9.14 -7.90
N LEU A 184 -9.46 8.49 -7.33
CA LEU A 184 -8.59 9.12 -6.34
C LEU A 184 -7.87 10.34 -6.92
N GLU A 185 -7.44 10.26 -8.18
CA GLU A 185 -6.81 11.39 -8.85
C GLU A 185 -7.81 12.53 -9.09
N GLN A 186 -9.07 12.23 -9.46
CA GLN A 186 -10.13 13.23 -9.58
C GLN A 186 -10.44 13.91 -8.24
N GLU A 187 -10.59 13.15 -7.16
CA GLU A 187 -10.83 13.71 -5.81
C GLU A 187 -9.68 14.62 -5.38
N ARG A 188 -8.43 14.19 -5.59
CA ARG A 188 -7.25 15.00 -5.27
C ARG A 188 -7.19 16.28 -6.11
N ARG A 189 -7.50 16.21 -7.40
CA ARG A 189 -7.59 17.40 -8.28
C ARG A 189 -8.66 18.36 -7.77
N GLN A 190 -9.84 17.85 -7.43
CA GLN A 190 -10.94 18.67 -6.90
C GLN A 190 -10.58 19.35 -5.57
N GLN A 191 -9.87 18.65 -4.68
CA GLN A 191 -9.36 19.23 -3.43
C GLN A 191 -8.34 20.35 -3.70
N LEU A 192 -7.42 20.13 -4.63
CA LEU A 192 -6.42 21.14 -5.03
C LEU A 192 -7.08 22.36 -5.68
N GLU A 193 -8.04 22.15 -6.57
CA GLU A 193 -8.80 23.24 -7.20
C GLU A 193 -9.57 24.06 -6.16
N THR A 194 -10.22 23.39 -5.20
CA THR A 194 -10.93 24.05 -4.10
C THR A 194 -9.97 24.85 -3.22
N ALA A 195 -8.78 24.29 -2.92
CA ALA A 195 -7.77 24.97 -2.12
C ALA A 195 -7.19 26.19 -2.87
N LEU A 196 -6.93 26.08 -4.17
CA LEU A 196 -6.45 27.17 -5.02
C LEU A 196 -7.49 28.29 -5.12
N GLU A 197 -8.77 27.95 -5.28
CA GLU A 197 -9.85 28.93 -5.32
C GLU A 197 -10.00 29.66 -3.98
N LYS A 198 -9.92 28.94 -2.86
CA LYS A 198 -9.94 29.55 -1.52
C LYS A 198 -8.74 30.50 -1.33
N PHE A 199 -7.55 30.08 -1.73
CA PHE A 199 -6.34 30.89 -1.66
C PHE A 199 -6.47 32.15 -2.53
N ARG A 200 -6.97 32.01 -3.76
CA ARG A 200 -7.21 33.14 -4.68
C ARG A 200 -8.16 34.17 -4.06
N ARG A 201 -9.29 33.72 -3.49
CA ARG A 201 -10.25 34.62 -2.82
C ARG A 201 -9.63 35.35 -1.64
N GLN A 202 -8.86 34.64 -0.81
CA GLN A 202 -8.18 35.24 0.33
C GLN A 202 -7.23 36.36 -0.11
N VAL A 203 -6.38 36.08 -1.11
CA VAL A 203 -5.44 37.07 -1.65
C VAL A 203 -6.18 38.27 -2.24
N THR A 204 -7.28 38.07 -2.97
CA THR A 204 -8.09 39.19 -3.48
C THR A 204 -8.65 40.05 -2.35
N CYS A 205 -9.27 39.44 -1.33
CA CYS A 205 -9.79 40.20 -0.18
C CYS A 205 -8.69 40.94 0.58
N ASP A 206 -7.51 40.33 0.76
CA ASP A 206 -6.38 40.96 1.43
C ASP A 206 -5.83 42.14 0.62
N LEU A 207 -5.80 42.03 -0.71
CA LEU A 207 -5.39 43.13 -1.59
C LEU A 207 -6.39 44.30 -1.57
N ASP A 208 -7.70 44.00 -1.61
CA ASP A 208 -8.75 45.02 -1.46
C ASP A 208 -8.65 45.74 -0.11
N GLU A 209 -8.31 45.02 0.97
CA GLU A 209 -8.12 45.61 2.30
C GLU A 209 -6.84 46.46 2.39
N LEU A 210 -5.76 46.06 1.72
CA LEU A 210 -4.55 46.89 1.61
C LEU A 210 -4.82 48.19 0.86
N GLU A 211 -5.53 48.12 -0.26
CA GLU A 211 -5.93 49.31 -1.03
C GLU A 211 -6.74 50.26 -0.14
N TYR A 212 -7.74 49.73 0.57
CA TYR A 212 -8.55 50.51 1.50
C TYR A 212 -7.72 51.15 2.65
N ALA A 213 -6.80 50.41 3.26
CA ALA A 213 -5.94 50.93 4.33
C ALA A 213 -5.01 52.05 3.82
N LEU A 214 -4.49 51.91 2.59
CA LEU A 214 -3.69 52.94 1.92
C LEU A 214 -4.49 54.22 1.67
N GLU A 215 -5.73 54.10 1.16
CA GLU A 215 -6.61 55.23 0.93
C GLU A 215 -6.94 56.03 2.20
N LEU A 216 -7.04 55.34 3.34
CA LEU A 216 -7.29 55.95 4.65
C LEU A 216 -6.04 56.46 5.37
N GLY A 217 -4.84 56.07 4.93
CA GLY A 217 -3.60 56.33 5.67
C GLY A 217 -3.49 55.55 6.98
N ASP A 218 -4.18 54.41 7.10
CA ASP A 218 -4.18 53.55 8.28
C ASP A 218 -3.00 52.56 8.23
N VAL A 219 -1.86 52.99 8.77
CA VAL A 219 -0.59 52.23 8.74
C VAL A 219 -0.67 50.92 9.51
N GLU A 220 -1.36 50.91 10.66
CA GLU A 220 -1.47 49.70 11.50
C GLU A 220 -2.25 48.60 10.76
N ARG A 221 -3.38 48.98 10.13
CA ARG A 221 -4.17 48.05 9.33
C ARG A 221 -3.43 47.55 8.08
N PHE A 222 -2.64 48.42 7.47
CA PHE A 222 -1.80 48.06 6.32
C PHE A 222 -0.74 47.00 6.69
N GLU A 223 0.01 47.22 7.77
CA GLU A 223 1.02 46.27 8.25
C GLU A 223 0.41 44.91 8.64
N LEU A 224 -0.71 44.93 9.34
CA LEU A 224 -1.44 43.71 9.71
C LEU A 224 -1.87 42.92 8.47
N THR A 225 -2.39 43.60 7.45
CA THR A 225 -2.86 42.95 6.22
C THR A 225 -1.68 42.38 5.41
N LEU A 226 -0.55 43.07 5.35
CA LEU A 226 0.69 42.53 4.76
C LEU A 226 1.18 41.27 5.47
N GLU A 227 1.10 41.25 6.80
CA GLU A 227 1.48 40.08 7.60
C GLU A 227 0.57 38.89 7.30
N ARG A 228 -0.75 39.09 7.16
CA ARG A 228 -1.68 38.03 6.74
C ARG A 228 -1.35 37.47 5.35
N ILE A 229 -1.07 38.32 4.36
CA ILE A 229 -0.69 37.86 3.01
C ILE A 229 0.61 37.06 3.06
N ARG A 230 1.61 37.56 3.80
CA ARG A 230 2.90 36.88 3.97
C ARG A 230 2.71 35.50 4.58
N ASP A 231 1.85 35.37 5.59
CA ASP A 231 1.57 34.10 6.24
C ASP A 231 0.76 33.15 5.35
N ALA A 232 -0.22 33.66 4.59
CA ALA A 232 -0.94 32.88 3.59
C ALA A 232 -0.02 32.31 2.50
N LEU A 233 0.98 33.08 2.06
CA LEU A 233 1.98 32.63 1.09
C LEU A 233 2.95 31.59 1.66
N ARG A 234 3.23 31.63 2.97
CA ARG A 234 4.05 30.62 3.67
C ARG A 234 3.33 29.29 3.89
N ILE A 235 2.00 29.31 3.94
CA ILE A 235 1.16 28.11 4.11
C ILE A 235 1.06 27.30 2.81
N ILE A 236 1.43 27.86 1.66
CA ILE A 236 1.56 27.08 0.42
C ILE A 236 2.61 26.00 0.66
N PRO A 237 2.24 24.70 0.68
CA PRO A 237 3.20 23.66 0.97
C PRO A 237 4.25 23.69 -0.12
N SER A 238 5.50 23.95 0.26
CA SER A 238 6.67 23.72 -0.59
C SER A 238 6.70 22.23 -0.92
N GLN A 239 6.17 21.86 -2.09
CA GLN A 239 6.24 20.49 -2.59
C GLN A 239 7.70 20.18 -2.95
N GLN A 240 8.47 19.65 -1.99
CA GLN A 240 9.73 18.94 -2.24
C GLN A 240 9.54 17.44 -2.16
#